data_AF-H0EIP5-F1
#
_entry.id   AF-H0EIP5-F1
#
_cell.length_a   1.000
_cell.length_b   1.000
_cell.length_c   1.000
_cell.angle_alpha   90.00
_cell.angle_beta   90.00
_cell.angle_gamma   90.00
#
_symmetry.space_group_name_H-M   'P 1'
#
loop_
_entity.id
_entity.type
_entity.pdbx_description
1 polymer ?
#
loop_
_entity_poly.entity_id
_entity_poly.type
_entity_poly.pdbx_seq_one_letter_code
_entity_poly.pdbx_strand_id
1 'polypeptide(L)'
;MSQLQVGHINDARREERIEEMKARVAKKEAIREEERQNAFIVNEQQLDARIEEIFTEKPFFGSQGNNIWDAQGQPKSVQEMLAEINKTQKNVVDRYAGPAIITGKRMQKIAEELTGGKME
;
A
#
# COMPACT_ATOMS: atom_id res chain seq x y z
N MET A 1 3.12 60.81 5.99
CA MET A 1 2.89 59.94 7.17
C MET A 1 2.16 58.69 6.69
N SER A 2 2.91 57.63 6.39
CA SER A 2 2.38 56.38 5.83
C SER A 2 1.74 55.55 6.93
N GLN A 3 0.43 55.33 6.87
CA GLN A 3 -0.26 54.41 7.77
C GLN A 3 0.05 52.98 7.31
N LEU A 4 1.01 52.33 7.99
CA LEU A 4 1.22 50.89 7.88
C LEU A 4 -0.02 50.19 8.48
N GLN A 5 -0.82 49.58 7.61
CA GLN A 5 -2.00 48.82 7.99
C GLN A 5 -1.55 47.52 8.68
N VAL A 6 -1.65 47.48 10.01
CA VAL A 6 -1.35 46.28 10.83
C VAL A 6 -2.64 45.46 10.90
N GLY A 7 -2.73 44.42 10.06
CA GLY A 7 -3.83 43.46 10.08
C GLY A 7 -3.69 42.42 8.96
N HIS A 8 -4.20 41.21 9.19
CA HIS A 8 -4.25 40.14 8.18
C HIS A 8 -4.99 40.65 6.93
N ILE A 9 -4.34 40.55 5.77
CA ILE A 9 -4.98 40.77 4.48
C ILE A 9 -6.11 39.74 4.38
N ASN A 10 -7.36 40.20 4.33
CA ASN A 10 -8.52 39.33 4.14
C ASN A 10 -8.42 38.73 2.74
N ASP A 11 -7.96 37.48 2.66
CA ASP A 11 -7.95 36.73 1.43
C ASP A 11 -9.40 36.46 1.00
N ALA A 12 -9.82 37.09 -0.10
CA ALA A 12 -11.18 37.00 -0.62
C ALA A 12 -11.60 35.57 -0.97
N ARG A 13 -10.64 34.65 -1.13
CA ARG A 13 -10.87 33.22 -1.44
C ARG A 13 -10.51 32.31 -0.27
N ARG A 14 -10.49 32.83 0.96
CA ARG A 14 -10.18 32.03 2.15
C ARG A 14 -11.21 30.92 2.38
N GLU A 15 -12.50 31.22 2.23
CA GLU A 15 -13.58 30.25 2.46
C GLU A 15 -13.54 29.13 1.41
N GLU A 16 -13.39 29.49 0.13
CA GLU A 16 -13.24 28.53 -0.98
C GLU A 16 -12.07 27.56 -0.75
N ARG A 17 -10.90 28.07 -0.32
CA ARG A 17 -9.74 27.21 -0.01
C ARG A 17 -9.97 26.31 1.20
N ILE A 18 -10.70 26.77 2.22
CA ILE A 18 -11.01 25.95 3.39
C ILE A 18 -11.96 24.82 2.98
N GLU A 19 -12.94 25.08 2.13
CA GLU A 19 -13.85 24.06 1.61
C GLU A 19 -13.12 23.03 0.74
N GLU A 20 -12.23 23.49 -0.16
CA GLU A 20 -11.38 22.60 -0.95
C GLU A 20 -10.48 21.73 -0.07
N MET A 21 -9.86 22.32 0.96
CA MET A 21 -9.05 21.58 1.92
C MET A 21 -9.86 20.54 2.69
N LYS A 22 -11.08 20.88 3.14
CA LYS A 22 -11.99 19.94 3.81
C LYS A 22 -12.39 18.79 2.90
N ALA A 23 -12.76 19.08 1.65
CA ALA A 23 -13.09 18.07 0.67
C ALA A 23 -11.90 17.12 0.39
N ARG A 24 -10.68 17.67 0.33
CA ARG A 24 -9.45 16.88 0.16
C ARG A 24 -9.16 15.98 1.37
N VAL A 25 -9.36 16.47 2.59
CA VAL A 25 -9.17 15.68 3.81
C VAL A 25 -10.22 14.58 3.91
N ALA A 26 -11.49 14.88 3.65
CA ALA A 26 -12.57 13.89 3.65
C ALA A 26 -12.32 12.75 2.65
N LYS A 27 -11.82 13.05 1.45
CA LYS A 27 -11.41 12.01 0.49
C LYS A 27 -10.27 11.14 1.01
N LYS A 28 -9.25 11.73 1.65
CA LYS A 28 -8.14 10.98 2.26
C LYS A 28 -8.60 10.09 3.42
N GLU A 29 -9.56 10.55 4.21
CA GLU A 29 -10.14 9.78 5.31
C GLU A 29 -10.99 8.62 4.80
N ALA A 30 -11.81 8.84 3.77
CA ALA A 30 -12.59 7.79 3.13
C ALA A 30 -11.71 6.68 2.54
N ILE A 31 -10.65 7.03 1.80
CA ILE A 31 -9.70 6.04 1.25
C ILE A 31 -9.03 5.24 2.38
N ARG A 32 -8.56 5.91 3.44
CA ARG A 32 -7.96 5.23 4.60
C ARG A 32 -8.96 4.33 5.34
N GLU A 33 -10.24 4.68 5.32
CA GLU A 33 -11.30 3.87 5.91
C GLU A 33 -11.63 2.66 5.03
N GLU A 34 -11.69 2.83 3.71
CA GLU A 34 -11.82 1.72 2.75
C GLU A 34 -10.62 0.75 2.83
N GLU A 35 -9.39 1.26 2.92
CA GLU A 35 -8.18 0.45 3.12
C GLU A 35 -8.25 -0.37 4.42
N ARG A 36 -8.77 0.23 5.51
CA ARG A 36 -8.97 -0.47 6.79
C ARG A 36 -10.08 -1.51 6.69
N GLN A 37 -11.18 -1.20 6.02
CA GLN A 37 -12.30 -2.13 5.88
C GLN A 37 -11.98 -3.33 4.98
N ASN A 38 -11.15 -3.14 3.95
CA ASN A 38 -10.78 -4.22 3.03
C ASN A 38 -9.74 -5.19 3.62
N ALA A 39 -8.98 -4.78 4.64
CA ALA A 39 -7.93 -5.61 5.23
C ALA A 39 -8.41 -6.48 6.40
N PHE A 40 -9.50 -6.11 7.06
CA PHE A 40 -9.95 -6.76 8.30
C PHE A 40 -11.34 -7.38 8.15
N ILE A 41 -11.49 -8.58 8.70
CA ILE A 41 -12.77 -9.24 8.88
C ILE A 41 -13.37 -8.70 10.19
N VAL A 42 -14.46 -7.95 10.10
CA VAL A 42 -15.07 -7.26 11.26
C VAL A 42 -16.39 -7.91 11.67
N ASN A 43 -17.03 -8.65 10.78
CA ASN A 43 -18.29 -9.35 11.06
C ASN A 43 -18.24 -10.84 10.64
N GLU A 44 -19.19 -11.62 11.14
CA GLU A 44 -19.27 -13.07 10.87
C GLU A 44 -19.54 -13.36 9.39
N GLN A 45 -20.33 -12.54 8.71
CA GLN A 45 -20.62 -12.72 7.28
C GLN A 45 -19.36 -12.60 6.41
N GLN A 46 -18.49 -11.65 6.71
CA GLN A 46 -17.18 -11.50 6.07
C GLN A 46 -16.26 -12.69 6.38
N LEU A 47 -16.36 -13.24 7.60
CA LEU A 47 -15.58 -14.41 7.98
C LEU A 47 -16.01 -15.63 7.16
N ASP A 48 -17.31 -15.92 7.11
CA ASP A 48 -17.86 -17.05 6.38
C ASP A 48 -17.52 -16.96 4.88
N ALA A 49 -17.74 -15.80 4.27
CA ALA A 49 -17.37 -15.55 2.87
C ALA A 49 -15.87 -15.78 2.63
N ARG A 50 -15.00 -15.32 3.55
CA ARG A 50 -13.55 -15.50 3.41
C ARG A 50 -13.12 -16.95 3.63
N ILE A 51 -13.81 -17.69 4.50
CA ILE A 51 -13.57 -19.12 4.71
C ILE A 51 -13.92 -19.90 3.44
N GLU A 52 -15.09 -19.66 2.87
CA GLU A 52 -15.53 -20.31 1.63
C GLU A 52 -14.59 -20.02 0.45
N GLU A 53 -14.02 -18.82 0.39
CA GLU A 53 -13.06 -18.43 -0.64
C GLU A 53 -11.70 -19.14 -0.49
N ILE A 54 -11.15 -19.19 0.73
CA ILE A 54 -9.78 -19.71 0.97
C ILE A 54 -9.79 -21.23 1.15
N PHE A 55 -10.71 -21.77 1.94
CA PHE A 55 -10.72 -23.18 2.36
C PHE A 55 -11.56 -24.03 1.40
N THR A 56 -11.14 -24.04 0.14
CA THR A 56 -11.70 -24.94 -0.89
C THR A 56 -11.01 -26.30 -0.86
N GLU A 57 -11.57 -27.31 -1.55
CA GLU A 57 -10.96 -28.64 -1.66
C GLU A 57 -9.58 -28.62 -2.33
N LYS A 58 -9.31 -27.61 -3.17
CA LYS A 58 -8.04 -27.40 -3.86
C LYS A 58 -7.59 -25.95 -3.71
N PRO A 59 -7.09 -25.56 -2.52
CA PRO A 59 -6.77 -24.17 -2.22
C PRO A 59 -5.53 -23.67 -2.98
N PHE A 60 -4.69 -24.59 -3.46
CA PHE A 60 -3.44 -24.27 -4.14
C PHE A 60 -3.52 -24.62 -5.63
N PHE A 61 -3.77 -23.62 -6.48
CA PHE A 61 -3.86 -23.82 -7.93
C PHE A 61 -2.54 -24.37 -8.50
N GLY A 62 -2.60 -25.51 -9.19
CA GLY A 62 -1.45 -26.14 -9.85
C GLY A 62 -0.56 -27.00 -8.94
N SER A 63 -0.87 -27.12 -7.65
CA SER A 63 -0.18 -28.05 -6.73
C SER A 63 -1.02 -29.31 -6.51
N GLN A 64 -0.37 -30.47 -6.48
CA GLN A 64 -0.97 -31.74 -6.02
C GLN A 64 -0.86 -31.90 -4.48
N GLY A 65 -0.13 -31.00 -3.82
CA GLY A 65 0.11 -31.05 -2.38
C GLY A 65 -1.01 -30.38 -1.59
N ASN A 66 -1.31 -30.94 -0.42
CA ASN A 66 -2.33 -30.43 0.50
C ASN A 66 -1.78 -29.37 1.47
N ASN A 67 -0.60 -28.82 1.21
CA ASN A 67 0.04 -27.84 2.08
C ASN A 67 0.68 -26.69 1.28
N ILE A 68 0.90 -25.57 1.98
CA ILE A 68 1.43 -24.35 1.37
C ILE A 68 2.88 -24.49 0.90
N TRP A 69 3.66 -25.39 1.50
CA TRP A 69 5.06 -25.61 1.15
C TRP A 69 5.20 -26.28 -0.22
N ASP A 70 4.32 -27.23 -0.53
CA ASP A 70 4.26 -27.87 -1.84
C ASP A 70 3.78 -26.89 -2.92
N ALA A 71 2.96 -25.92 -2.53
CA ALA A 71 2.38 -24.93 -3.44
C ALA A 71 3.29 -23.74 -3.73
N GLN A 72 3.89 -23.15 -2.69
CA GLN A 72 4.64 -21.88 -2.76
C GLN A 72 6.13 -22.05 -2.44
N GLY A 73 6.56 -23.26 -2.09
CA GLY A 73 7.91 -23.54 -1.64
C GLY A 73 8.14 -23.15 -0.19
N GLN A 74 9.40 -23.27 0.23
CA GLN A 74 9.83 -22.88 1.56
C GLN A 74 9.70 -21.36 1.77
N PRO A 75 9.51 -20.89 3.01
CA PRO A 75 9.40 -19.48 3.28
C PRO A 75 10.78 -18.84 3.07
N LYS A 76 10.78 -17.56 2.71
CA LYS A 76 12.02 -16.86 2.38
C LYS A 76 12.99 -16.82 3.57
N SER A 77 14.17 -17.42 3.40
CA SER A 77 15.21 -17.44 4.41
C SER A 77 16.04 -16.15 4.41
N VAL A 78 16.77 -15.90 5.50
CA VAL A 78 17.72 -14.77 5.58
C VAL A 78 18.77 -14.84 4.47
N GLN A 79 19.26 -16.04 4.16
CA GLN A 79 20.23 -16.25 3.09
C GLN A 79 19.66 -15.85 1.72
N GLU A 80 18.40 -16.17 1.45
CA GLU A 80 17.72 -15.79 0.20
C GLU A 80 17.46 -14.29 0.12
N MET A 81 17.14 -13.62 1.24
CA MET A 81 17.04 -12.16 1.29
C MET A 81 18.38 -11.49 0.97
N LEU A 82 19.48 -11.99 1.54
CA LEU A 82 20.82 -11.48 1.23
C LEU A 82 21.21 -11.76 -0.22
N ALA A 83 20.83 -12.91 -0.76
CA ALA A 83 21.10 -13.25 -2.16
C ALA A 83 20.36 -12.33 -3.14
N GLU A 84 19.14 -11.88 -2.81
CA GLU A 84 18.41 -10.88 -3.60
C GLU A 84 19.14 -9.54 -3.66
N ILE A 85 19.61 -9.04 -2.51
CA ILE A 85 20.36 -7.78 -2.43
C ILE A 85 21.66 -7.88 -3.22
N ASN A 86 22.36 -9.00 -3.10
CA ASN A 86 23.66 -9.24 -3.74
C ASN A 86 23.55 -9.73 -5.19
N LYS A 87 22.32 -9.91 -5.73
CA LYS A 87 22.06 -10.52 -7.04
C LYS A 87 22.74 -11.88 -7.24
N THR A 88 22.87 -12.66 -6.18
CA THR A 88 23.43 -14.03 -6.20
C THR A 88 22.34 -15.10 -6.14
N GLN A 89 21.09 -14.74 -6.40
CA GLN A 89 19.96 -15.67 -6.43
C GLN A 89 20.18 -16.81 -7.42
N LYS A 90 19.70 -18.01 -7.07
CA LYS A 90 19.82 -19.21 -7.90
C LYS A 90 18.97 -19.12 -9.18
N ASN A 91 17.82 -18.45 -9.10
CA ASN A 91 16.93 -18.26 -10.23
C ASN A 91 17.44 -17.17 -11.17
N VAL A 92 17.53 -17.51 -12.46
CA VAL A 92 18.03 -16.62 -13.51
C VAL A 92 17.08 -15.43 -13.73
N VAL A 93 15.76 -15.69 -13.72
CA VAL A 93 14.73 -14.65 -13.90
C VAL A 93 14.83 -13.61 -12.79
N ASP A 94 14.90 -14.04 -11.52
CA ASP A 94 14.96 -13.12 -10.39
C ASP A 94 16.30 -12.35 -10.36
N ARG A 95 17.40 -13.00 -10.73
CA ARG A 95 18.73 -12.36 -10.83
C ARG A 95 18.78 -11.22 -11.86
N TYR A 96 18.11 -11.40 -12.99
CA TYR A 96 18.05 -10.41 -14.07
C TYR A 96 16.78 -9.54 -14.03
N ALA A 97 15.88 -9.78 -13.07
CA ALA A 97 14.73 -8.92 -12.86
C ALA A 97 15.23 -7.49 -12.64
N GLY A 98 14.80 -6.59 -13.51
CA GLY A 98 15.25 -5.21 -13.48
C GLY A 98 14.88 -4.56 -12.15
N PRO A 99 15.71 -3.65 -11.60
CA PRO A 99 15.42 -2.98 -10.35
C PRO A 99 14.18 -2.08 -10.43
N ALA A 100 13.60 -1.88 -11.63
CA ALA A 100 12.50 -0.97 -11.89
C ALA A 100 11.31 -1.13 -10.94
N ILE A 101 10.88 -2.37 -10.64
CA ILE A 101 9.74 -2.60 -9.74
C ILE A 101 10.10 -2.19 -8.31
N ILE A 102 11.30 -2.55 -7.83
CA ILE A 102 11.77 -2.24 -6.48
C ILE A 102 12.01 -0.74 -6.34
N THR A 103 12.65 -0.12 -7.33
CA THR A 103 12.93 1.32 -7.37
C THR A 103 11.64 2.12 -7.44
N GLY A 104 10.66 1.69 -8.25
CA GLY A 104 9.35 2.33 -8.31
C GLY A 104 8.65 2.33 -6.95
N LYS A 105 8.59 1.17 -6.29
CA LYS A 105 8.02 1.06 -4.92
C LYS A 105 8.77 1.94 -3.91
N ARG A 106 10.09 2.02 -3.99
CA ARG A 106 10.90 2.89 -3.10
C ARG A 106 10.62 4.37 -3.36
N MET A 107 10.59 4.79 -4.63
CA MET A 107 10.27 6.17 -5.00
C MET A 107 8.86 6.55 -4.58
N GLN A 108 7.89 5.65 -4.75
CA GLN A 108 6.53 5.83 -4.27
C GLN A 108 6.51 6.08 -2.76
N LYS A 109 7.13 5.18 -1.99
CA LYS A 109 7.21 5.31 -0.53
C LYS A 109 7.88 6.62 -0.09
N ILE A 110 8.99 7.02 -0.72
CA ILE A 110 9.67 8.28 -0.42
C ILE A 110 8.75 9.48 -0.66
N ALA A 111 8.04 9.48 -1.79
CA ALA A 111 7.11 10.56 -2.10
C ALA A 111 5.90 10.58 -1.15
N GLU A 112 5.39 9.41 -0.74
CA GLU A 112 4.32 9.32 0.25
C GLU A 112 4.74 9.87 1.62
N GLU A 113 5.93 9.50 2.09
CA GLU A 113 6.50 10.00 3.35
C GLU A 113 6.74 11.51 3.30
N LEU A 114 7.22 12.03 2.16
CA LEU A 114 7.48 13.46 1.98
C LEU A 114 6.22 14.30 1.87
N THR A 115 5.18 13.79 1.20
CA THR A 115 3.92 14.50 0.95
C THR A 115 2.87 14.27 2.05
N GLY A 116 3.09 13.29 2.93
CA GLY A 116 2.16 12.88 3.97
C GLY A 116 0.85 12.29 3.43
N GLY A 117 0.83 11.84 2.18
CA GLY A 117 -0.33 11.23 1.53
C GLY A 117 0.04 9.92 0.85
N LYS A 118 -0.93 9.02 0.67
CA LYS A 118 -0.77 7.84 -0.18
C LYS A 118 -0.82 8.25 -1.65
N MET A 119 -0.01 7.60 -2.47
CA MET A 119 -0.06 7.75 -3.93
C MET A 119 -0.71 6.50 -4.50
N GLU A 120 -1.84 6.68 -5.18
CA GLU A 120 -2.53 5.64 -5.95
C GLU A 120 -1.73 5.25 -7.20
#